data_AF-A0AAJ4MU63-F1
#
_entry.id   AF-A0AAJ4MU63-F1
#
_cell.length_a   1.000
_cell.length_b   1.000
_cell.length_c   1.000
_cell.angle_alpha   90.00
_cell.angle_beta   90.00
_cell.angle_gamma   90.00
#
_symmetry.space_group_name_H-M   'P 1'
#
loop_
_entity.id
_entity.type
_entity.pdbx_description
1 polymer ?
#
loop_
_entity_poly.entity_id
_entity_poly.type
_entity_poly.pdbx_seq_one_letter_code
_entity_poly.pdbx_strand_id
1 'polypeptide(L)'
;MNIYEVGKVVRVRRLAVGLTQQRLAKLAGLSRQTVQQLEAGTISDLSFGRLVNLLRVLGLNFSPPSIEARDTKRGLWMAAKNASVSYRGEFHSDQLQHALATGRVPANHKSYLLHFLDETPLQVVVMAVEETAHLEAVSPARIWAYVAQLASHLGSARSDLWL
;
A
#
# COMPACT_ATOMS: atom_id res chain seq x y z
N MET A 1 -3.94 1.88 -8.51
CA MET A 1 -4.28 1.93 -9.94
C MET A 1 -3.78 0.66 -10.60
N ASN A 2 -4.66 -0.09 -11.25
CA ASN A 2 -4.32 -1.34 -11.95
C ASN A 2 -4.12 -1.06 -13.45
N ILE A 3 -3.32 -1.87 -14.15
CA ILE A 3 -3.09 -1.78 -15.61
C ILE A 3 -4.40 -1.77 -16.42
N TYR A 4 -5.45 -2.43 -15.90
CA TYR A 4 -6.78 -2.41 -16.49
C TYR A 4 -7.42 -1.01 -16.51
N GLU A 5 -7.25 -0.23 -15.44
CA GLU A 5 -7.76 1.13 -15.36
C GLU A 5 -6.99 2.04 -16.31
N VAL A 6 -5.67 1.85 -16.38
CA VAL A 6 -4.81 2.58 -17.33
C VAL A 6 -5.25 2.32 -18.77
N GLY A 7 -5.54 1.08 -19.14
CA GLY A 7 -6.04 0.72 -20.47
C GLY A 7 -7.34 1.44 -20.85
N LYS A 8 -8.27 1.60 -19.91
CA LYS A 8 -9.52 2.37 -20.13
C LYS A 8 -9.22 3.85 -20.38
N VAL A 9 -8.34 4.47 -19.56
CA VAL A 9 -7.93 5.87 -19.75
C VAL A 9 -7.24 6.07 -21.10
N VAL A 10 -6.35 5.14 -21.49
CA VAL A 10 -5.68 5.12 -22.80
C VAL A 10 -6.70 5.11 -23.93
N ARG A 11 -7.70 4.21 -23.88
CA ARG A 11 -8.74 4.12 -24.91
C ARG A 11 -9.52 5.42 -25.06
N VAL A 12 -9.98 5.98 -23.93
CA VAL A 12 -10.74 7.23 -23.89
C VAL A 12 -9.92 8.37 -24.49
N ARG A 13 -8.67 8.52 -24.05
CA ARG A 13 -7.79 9.58 -24.56
C ARG A 13 -7.46 9.40 -26.04
N ARG A 14 -7.12 8.18 -26.47
CA ARG A 14 -6.82 7.84 -27.87
C ARG A 14 -7.97 8.25 -28.80
N LEU A 15 -9.21 7.92 -28.42
CA LEU A 15 -10.41 8.28 -29.19
C LEU A 15 -10.63 9.80 -29.20
N ALA A 16 -10.45 10.47 -28.06
CA ALA A 16 -10.58 11.92 -27.96
C ALA A 16 -9.58 12.69 -28.84
N VAL A 17 -8.40 12.12 -29.12
CA VAL A 17 -7.39 12.70 -30.03
C VAL A 17 -7.46 12.14 -31.46
N GLY A 18 -8.51 11.37 -31.80
CA GLY A 18 -8.75 10.89 -33.17
C GLY A 18 -7.79 9.81 -33.68
N LEU A 19 -7.06 9.12 -32.79
CA LEU A 19 -6.10 8.09 -33.20
C LEU A 19 -6.74 6.71 -33.31
N THR A 20 -6.39 5.93 -34.33
CA THR A 20 -6.67 4.49 -34.37
C THR A 20 -5.69 3.73 -33.46
N GLN A 21 -6.02 2.51 -33.04
CA GLN A 21 -5.10 1.66 -32.28
C GLN A 21 -3.80 1.40 -33.04
N GLN A 22 -3.88 1.19 -34.35
CA GLN A 22 -2.69 0.99 -35.20
C GLN A 22 -1.81 2.24 -35.26
N ARG A 23 -2.42 3.44 -35.34
CA ARG A 23 -1.66 4.69 -35.37
C ARG A 23 -0.98 4.96 -34.02
N LEU A 24 -1.69 4.76 -32.90
CA LEU A 24 -1.11 4.86 -31.56
C LEU A 24 0.05 3.88 -31.40
N ALA A 25 -0.13 2.62 -31.82
CA ALA A 25 0.90 1.61 -31.75
C ALA A 25 2.17 2.03 -32.49
N LYS A 26 2.04 2.54 -33.73
CA LYS A 26 3.18 3.04 -34.51
C LYS A 26 3.90 4.21 -33.84
N LEU A 27 3.15 5.17 -33.29
CA LEU A 27 3.73 6.32 -32.58
C LEU A 27 4.44 5.92 -31.27
N ALA A 28 3.92 4.90 -30.58
CA ALA A 28 4.46 4.43 -29.31
C ALA A 28 5.55 3.34 -29.45
N GLY A 29 5.87 2.88 -30.67
CA GLY A 29 6.80 1.77 -30.89
C GLY A 29 6.27 0.42 -30.40
N LEU A 30 4.96 0.20 -30.52
CA LEU A 30 4.25 -1.00 -30.06
C LEU A 30 3.57 -1.72 -31.24
N SER A 31 3.15 -2.97 -31.00
CA SER A 31 2.27 -3.66 -31.93
C SER A 31 0.82 -3.19 -31.73
N ARG A 32 0.00 -3.26 -32.79
CA ARG A 32 -1.45 -3.01 -32.69
C ARG A 32 -2.10 -3.93 -31.65
N GLN A 33 -1.65 -5.19 -31.58
CA GLN A 33 -2.15 -6.18 -30.63
C GLN A 33 -1.88 -5.74 -29.18
N THR A 34 -0.69 -5.23 -28.87
CA THR A 34 -0.38 -4.72 -27.52
C THR A 34 -1.33 -3.59 -27.11
N VAL A 35 -1.59 -2.64 -28.01
CA VAL A 35 -2.56 -1.55 -27.74
C VAL A 35 -3.97 -2.10 -27.55
N GLN A 36 -4.39 -3.05 -28.39
CA GLN A 36 -5.72 -3.67 -28.26
C GLN A 36 -5.88 -4.42 -26.93
N GLN A 37 -4.88 -5.22 -26.54
CA GLN A 37 -4.91 -5.98 -25.29
C GLN A 37 -4.88 -5.06 -24.06
N LEU A 38 -4.10 -3.98 -24.12
CA LEU A 38 -4.09 -2.96 -23.08
C LEU A 38 -5.48 -2.32 -22.92
N GLU A 39 -6.08 -1.84 -24.01
CA GLU A 39 -7.41 -1.21 -23.99
C GLU A 39 -8.54 -2.17 -23.62
N ALA A 40 -8.39 -3.47 -23.92
CA ALA A 40 -9.34 -4.51 -23.56
C ALA A 40 -9.14 -5.05 -22.13
N GLY A 41 -8.02 -4.70 -21.48
CA GLY A 41 -7.67 -5.24 -20.18
C GLY A 41 -7.33 -6.74 -20.22
N THR A 42 -6.74 -7.22 -21.31
CA THR A 42 -6.31 -8.62 -21.47
C THR A 42 -4.79 -8.75 -21.58
N ILE A 43 -4.07 -7.64 -21.43
CA ILE A 43 -2.60 -7.65 -21.42
C ILE A 43 -2.12 -8.25 -20.09
N SER A 44 -1.23 -9.24 -20.16
CA SER A 44 -0.65 -9.88 -18.96
C SER A 44 0.43 -9.00 -18.34
N ASP A 45 1.28 -8.41 -19.17
CA ASP A 45 2.36 -7.52 -18.75
C ASP A 45 2.70 -6.51 -19.85
N LEU A 46 3.12 -5.32 -19.42
CA LEU A 46 3.69 -4.28 -20.26
C LEU A 46 4.76 -3.56 -19.45
N SER A 47 6.00 -3.60 -19.93
CA SER A 47 7.10 -2.96 -19.23
C SER A 47 6.82 -1.47 -18.99
N PHE A 48 7.22 -0.98 -17.82
CA PHE A 48 6.96 0.38 -17.38
C PHE A 48 7.41 1.43 -18.43
N GLY A 49 8.60 1.26 -19.03
CA GLY A 49 9.09 2.17 -20.07
C GLY A 49 8.20 2.23 -21.31
N ARG A 50 7.65 1.09 -21.76
CA ARG A 50 6.73 1.03 -22.91
C ARG A 50 5.39 1.67 -22.58
N LEU A 51 4.88 1.45 -21.37
CA LEU A 51 3.65 2.08 -20.90
C LEU A 51 3.81 3.60 -20.81
N VAL A 52 4.89 4.08 -20.18
CA VAL A 52 5.20 5.52 -20.07
C VAL A 52 5.35 6.17 -21.44
N ASN A 53 5.99 5.50 -22.40
CA ASN A 53 6.10 6.03 -23.76
C ASN A 53 4.74 6.16 -24.44
N LEU A 54 3.88 5.14 -24.35
CA LEU A 54 2.52 5.19 -24.88
C LEU A 54 1.71 6.34 -24.24
N LEU A 55 1.79 6.49 -22.92
CA LEU A 55 1.09 7.56 -22.21
C LEU A 55 1.58 8.94 -22.66
N ARG A 56 2.90 9.11 -22.80
CA ARG A 56 3.52 10.35 -23.30
C ARG A 56 3.02 10.74 -24.69
N VAL A 57 2.90 9.77 -25.62
CA VAL A 57 2.34 10.00 -26.96
C VAL A 57 0.91 10.54 -26.89
N LEU A 58 0.13 10.14 -25.89
CA LEU A 58 -1.24 10.60 -25.66
C LEU A 58 -1.32 11.90 -24.82
N GLY A 59 -0.19 12.45 -24.39
CA GLY A 59 -0.13 13.58 -23.45
C GLY A 59 -0.62 13.23 -22.05
N LEU A 60 -0.54 11.96 -21.67
CA LEU A 60 -0.86 11.44 -20.34
C LEU A 60 0.42 11.25 -19.53
N ASN A 61 0.31 11.36 -18.21
CA ASN A 61 1.38 11.07 -17.27
C ASN A 61 0.85 10.29 -16.06
N PHE A 62 1.76 9.65 -15.35
CA PHE A 62 1.48 9.22 -13.98
C PHE A 62 1.77 10.39 -13.05
N SER A 63 0.95 10.54 -12.02
CA SER A 63 1.31 11.38 -10.88
C SER A 63 2.58 10.82 -10.22
N PRO A 64 3.53 11.67 -9.80
CA PRO A 64 4.65 11.23 -9.00
C PRO A 64 4.17 10.48 -7.74
N PRO A 65 4.86 9.41 -7.30
CA PRO A 65 4.55 8.78 -6.02
C PRO A 65 4.60 9.82 -4.90
N SER A 66 3.57 9.84 -4.04
CA SER A 66 3.47 10.78 -2.92
C SER A 66 2.90 10.11 -1.67
N ILE A 67 3.16 10.71 -0.51
CA ILE A 67 2.59 10.30 0.79
C ILE A 67 1.35 11.12 1.18
N GLU A 68 0.88 12.03 0.33
CA GLU A 68 -0.24 12.94 0.66
C GLU A 68 -1.53 12.18 1.05
N ALA A 69 -1.80 11.07 0.34
CA ALA A 69 -2.95 10.21 0.67
C ALA A 69 -2.81 9.58 2.06
N ARG A 70 -1.57 9.25 2.48
CA ARG A 70 -1.24 8.75 3.81
C ARG A 70 -1.38 9.83 4.87
N ASP A 71 -1.03 11.09 4.58
CA ASP A 71 -1.05 12.17 5.58
C ASP A 71 -2.46 12.48 6.12
N THR A 72 -3.49 12.09 5.37
CA THR A 72 -4.90 12.20 5.81
C THR A 72 -5.36 11.03 6.68
N LYS A 73 -4.55 9.99 6.88
CA LYS A 73 -4.92 8.76 7.58
C LYS A 73 -4.46 8.78 9.04
N ARG A 74 -5.20 8.04 9.87
CA ARG A 74 -4.88 7.81 11.29
C ARG A 74 -4.42 6.37 11.45
N GLY A 75 -3.13 6.12 11.23
CA GLY A 75 -2.53 4.79 11.17
C GLY A 75 -2.74 3.98 12.45
N LEU A 76 -2.46 4.57 13.60
CA LEU A 76 -2.66 3.96 14.92
C LEU A 76 -4.14 3.61 15.17
N TRP A 77 -5.06 4.51 14.82
CA TRP A 77 -6.49 4.24 14.94
C TRP A 77 -6.95 3.10 14.03
N MET A 78 -6.50 3.11 12.76
CA MET A 78 -6.84 2.05 11.81
C MET A 78 -6.30 0.68 12.27
N ALA A 79 -5.05 0.64 12.75
CA ALA A 79 -4.42 -0.57 13.27
C ALA A 79 -5.13 -1.09 14.53
N ALA A 80 -5.42 -0.21 15.49
CA ALA A 80 -6.09 -0.58 16.73
C ALA A 80 -7.52 -1.11 16.48
N LYS A 81 -8.25 -0.50 15.54
CA LYS A 81 -9.56 -0.99 15.07
C LYS A 81 -9.45 -2.35 14.39
N ASN A 82 -8.46 -2.56 13.52
CA ASN A 82 -8.24 -3.86 12.87
C ASN A 82 -7.92 -4.95 13.89
N ALA A 83 -7.05 -4.66 14.86
CA ALA A 83 -6.69 -5.59 15.94
C ALA A 83 -7.88 -5.99 16.84
N SER A 84 -8.93 -5.16 16.88
CA SER A 84 -10.08 -5.34 17.76
C SER A 84 -11.23 -6.16 17.17
N VAL A 85 -11.21 -6.49 15.87
CA VAL A 85 -12.38 -7.09 15.19
C VAL A 85 -12.81 -8.46 15.72
N SER A 86 -11.88 -9.19 16.34
CA SER A 86 -12.11 -10.57 16.82
C SER A 86 -12.44 -10.66 18.32
N TYR A 87 -12.51 -9.54 19.04
CA TYR A 87 -12.61 -9.54 20.50
C TYR A 87 -13.75 -8.67 21.01
N ARG A 88 -14.25 -8.99 22.22
CA ARG A 88 -15.39 -8.29 22.84
C ARG A 88 -15.06 -6.88 23.35
N GLY A 89 -13.79 -6.55 23.57
CA GLY A 89 -13.33 -5.23 24.01
C GLY A 89 -12.65 -4.45 22.88
N GLU A 90 -12.43 -3.16 23.11
CA GLU A 90 -11.73 -2.28 22.18
C GLU A 90 -10.25 -2.12 22.59
N PHE A 91 -9.34 -2.36 21.65
CA PHE A 91 -7.95 -1.96 21.78
C PHE A 91 -7.80 -0.54 21.24
N HIS A 92 -7.41 0.38 22.11
CA HIS A 92 -7.34 1.81 21.78
C HIS A 92 -5.98 2.20 21.19
N SER A 93 -5.95 3.32 20.47
CA SER A 93 -4.77 3.81 19.77
C SER A 93 -3.59 4.11 20.70
N ASP A 94 -3.86 4.63 21.89
CA ASP A 94 -2.88 4.89 22.94
C ASP A 94 -2.25 3.61 23.50
N GLN A 95 -3.05 2.55 23.65
CA GLN A 95 -2.57 1.24 24.11
C GLN A 95 -1.69 0.57 23.05
N LEU A 96 -2.07 0.67 21.77
CA LEU A 96 -1.23 0.20 20.66
C LEU A 96 0.06 1.04 20.57
N GLN A 97 -0.05 2.38 20.63
CA GLN A 97 1.10 3.29 20.62
C GLN A 97 2.08 2.91 21.73
N HIS A 98 1.59 2.74 22.96
CA HIS A 98 2.43 2.36 24.10
C HIS A 98 3.15 1.02 23.86
N ALA A 99 2.45 0.02 23.32
CA ALA A 99 3.05 -1.26 23.00
C ALA A 99 4.15 -1.13 21.95
N LEU A 100 3.88 -0.39 20.86
CA LEU A 100 4.84 -0.12 19.78
C LEU A 100 6.04 0.72 20.25
N ALA A 101 5.82 1.68 21.15
CA ALA A 101 6.85 2.56 21.68
C ALA A 101 7.80 1.90 22.69
N THR A 102 7.34 0.82 23.35
CA THR A 102 8.07 0.20 24.46
C THR A 102 8.49 -1.24 24.19
N GLY A 103 7.91 -1.88 23.16
CA GLY A 103 8.05 -3.31 22.91
C GLY A 103 7.41 -4.18 24.00
N ARG A 104 6.50 -3.62 24.81
CA ARG A 104 5.84 -4.33 25.92
C ARG A 104 4.37 -4.59 25.62
N VAL A 105 3.88 -5.72 26.10
CA VAL A 105 2.47 -6.14 25.97
C VAL A 105 1.72 -5.68 27.21
N PRO A 106 0.73 -4.77 27.11
CA PRO A 106 -0.13 -4.44 28.24
C PRO A 106 -0.88 -5.69 28.71
N ALA A 107 -1.13 -5.79 30.03
CA ALA A 107 -1.86 -6.93 30.60
C ALA A 107 -3.21 -7.10 29.89
N ASN A 108 -3.59 -8.35 29.59
CA ASN A 108 -4.81 -8.72 28.86
C ASN A 108 -4.89 -8.28 27.38
N HIS A 109 -3.83 -7.72 26.79
CA HIS A 109 -3.84 -7.24 25.39
C HIS A 109 -3.08 -8.14 24.40
N LYS A 110 -2.56 -9.28 24.86
CA LYS A 110 -1.80 -10.24 24.04
C LYS A 110 -2.50 -10.60 22.73
N SER A 111 -3.79 -10.94 22.81
CA SER A 111 -4.56 -11.41 21.66
C SER A 111 -4.80 -10.32 20.61
N TYR A 112 -4.92 -9.06 21.05
CA TYR A 112 -5.01 -7.90 20.16
C TYR A 112 -3.68 -7.64 19.45
N LEU A 113 -2.55 -7.71 20.17
CA LEU A 113 -1.24 -7.52 19.57
C LEU A 113 -0.85 -8.65 18.61
N LEU A 114 -1.22 -9.90 18.92
CA LEU A 114 -1.08 -11.00 17.97
C LEU A 114 -1.91 -10.77 16.71
N HIS A 115 -3.18 -10.36 16.84
CA HIS A 115 -4.00 -10.02 15.68
C HIS A 115 -3.44 -8.82 14.89
N PHE A 116 -2.88 -7.83 15.58
CA PHE A 116 -2.20 -6.72 14.93
C PHE A 116 -1.05 -7.22 14.03
N LEU A 117 -0.17 -8.06 14.58
CA LEU A 117 0.97 -8.60 13.86
C LEU A 117 0.54 -9.58 12.76
N ASP A 118 -0.42 -10.46 13.03
CA ASP A 118 -0.72 -11.56 12.13
C ASP A 118 -1.80 -11.24 11.09
N GLU A 119 -2.60 -10.20 11.27
CA GLU A 119 -3.75 -9.94 10.39
C GLU A 119 -3.86 -8.49 9.89
N THR A 120 -3.15 -7.53 10.50
CA THR A 120 -3.20 -6.14 10.01
C THR A 120 -2.50 -6.03 8.65
N PRO A 121 -3.10 -5.36 7.65
CA PRO A 121 -2.44 -5.10 6.38
C PRO A 121 -1.14 -4.31 6.58
N LEU A 122 -0.04 -4.71 5.91
CA LEU A 122 1.29 -4.14 6.11
C LEU A 122 1.33 -2.61 5.98
N GLN A 123 0.62 -2.06 5.01
CA GLN A 123 0.51 -0.60 4.84
C GLN A 123 -0.07 0.11 6.07
N VAL A 124 -0.98 -0.52 6.81
CA VAL A 124 -1.56 0.01 8.05
C VAL A 124 -0.56 -0.11 9.21
N VAL A 125 0.22 -1.19 9.26
CA VAL A 125 1.33 -1.34 10.21
C VAL A 125 2.37 -0.24 9.99
N VAL A 126 2.80 -0.01 8.75
CA VAL A 126 3.75 1.08 8.41
C VAL A 126 3.24 2.44 8.86
N MET A 127 1.96 2.76 8.60
CA MET A 127 1.36 4.01 9.06
C MET A 127 1.33 4.13 10.59
N ALA A 128 0.97 3.05 11.31
CA ALA A 128 0.95 3.06 12.77
C ALA A 128 2.35 3.22 13.37
N VAL A 129 3.36 2.59 12.77
CA VAL A 129 4.77 2.73 13.16
C VAL A 129 5.26 4.17 12.96
N GLU A 130 5.00 4.75 11.79
CA GLU A 130 5.38 6.13 11.49
C GLU A 130 4.70 7.14 12.42
N GLU A 131 3.39 6.96 12.68
CA GLU A 131 2.64 7.81 13.61
C GLU A 131 3.15 7.68 15.04
N THR A 132 3.46 6.46 15.51
CA THR A 132 4.05 6.22 16.83
C THR A 132 5.42 6.89 16.95
N ALA A 133 6.28 6.72 15.94
CA ALA A 133 7.60 7.33 15.92
C ALA A 133 7.53 8.86 16.01
N HIS A 134 6.58 9.46 15.29
CA HIS A 134 6.33 10.90 15.34
C HIS A 134 5.84 11.35 16.73
N LEU A 135 4.86 10.66 17.32
CA LEU A 135 4.31 11.02 18.64
C LEU A 135 5.32 10.86 19.77
N GLU A 136 6.18 9.84 19.71
CA GLU A 136 7.21 9.56 20.71
C GLU A 136 8.53 10.30 20.45
N ALA A 137 8.62 11.08 19.37
CA ALA A 137 9.83 11.79 18.94
C ALA A 137 11.07 10.88 18.82
N VAL A 138 10.90 9.68 18.28
CA VAL A 138 11.97 8.71 18.03
C VAL A 138 12.01 8.30 16.55
N SER A 139 13.07 7.60 16.13
CA SER A 139 13.16 7.11 14.77
C SER A 139 12.17 5.95 14.51
N PRO A 140 11.56 5.86 13.31
CA PRO A 140 10.74 4.70 12.93
C PRO A 140 11.48 3.37 13.03
N ALA A 141 12.80 3.36 12.78
CA ALA A 141 13.63 2.18 12.93
C ALA A 141 13.61 1.61 14.36
N ARG A 142 13.55 2.49 15.38
CA ARG A 142 13.42 2.05 16.77
C ARG A 142 12.08 1.38 17.04
N ILE A 143 11.00 1.93 16.49
CA ILE A 143 9.66 1.33 16.62
C ILE A 143 9.60 -0.02 15.90
N TRP A 144 10.21 -0.15 14.71
CA TRP A 144 10.31 -1.44 14.02
C TRP A 144 11.06 -2.49 14.84
N ALA A 145 12.15 -2.12 15.54
CA ALA A 145 12.83 -3.04 16.45
C ALA A 145 11.90 -3.53 17.57
N TYR A 146 11.01 -2.67 18.08
CA TYR A 146 10.00 -3.06 19.06
C TYR A 146 8.88 -3.92 18.46
N VAL A 147 8.50 -3.71 17.20
CA VAL A 147 7.58 -4.60 16.47
C VAL A 147 8.19 -6.00 16.34
N ALA A 148 9.46 -6.09 15.91
CA ALA A 148 10.21 -7.35 15.83
C ALA A 148 10.28 -8.05 17.19
N GLN A 149 10.60 -7.29 18.23
CA GLN A 149 10.63 -7.76 19.60
C GLN A 149 9.27 -8.32 20.02
N LEU A 150 8.18 -7.59 19.81
CA LEU A 150 6.82 -8.03 20.15
C LEU A 150 6.45 -9.32 19.38
N ALA A 151 6.74 -9.39 18.08
CA ALA A 151 6.48 -10.56 17.26
C ALA A 151 7.19 -11.81 17.77
N SER A 152 8.47 -11.69 18.13
CA SER A 152 9.25 -12.77 18.72
C SER A 152 8.69 -13.21 20.08
N HIS A 153 8.42 -12.27 20.99
CA HIS A 153 7.91 -12.58 22.33
C HIS A 153 6.50 -13.18 22.32
N LEU A 154 5.67 -12.76 21.37
CA LEU A 154 4.27 -13.19 21.27
C LEU A 154 4.08 -14.48 20.49
N GLY A 155 5.04 -14.85 19.64
CA GLY A 155 4.96 -16.01 18.75
C GLY A 155 4.06 -15.73 17.53
N SER A 156 4.25 -14.58 16.89
CA SER A 156 3.54 -14.21 15.65
C SER A 156 3.74 -15.27 14.57
N ALA A 157 2.66 -15.67 13.90
CA ALA A 157 2.71 -16.59 12.77
C ALA A 157 3.46 -16.01 11.55
N ARG A 158 3.58 -14.68 11.52
CA ARG A 158 4.30 -13.90 10.49
C ARG A 158 5.71 -13.50 10.92
N SER A 159 6.38 -14.24 11.82
CA SER A 159 7.69 -13.88 12.39
C SER A 159 8.73 -13.40 11.37
N ASP A 160 8.83 -14.07 10.22
CA ASP A 160 9.83 -13.76 9.19
C ASP A 160 9.63 -12.40 8.51
N LEU A 161 8.42 -11.83 8.60
CA LEU A 161 8.15 -10.47 8.10
C LEU A 161 8.67 -9.39 9.05
N TRP A 162 8.93 -9.73 10.32
CA TRP A 162 9.25 -8.78 11.37
C TRP A 162 10.72 -8.83 11.80
N LEU A 163 11.45 -9.90 11.46
CA LEU A 163 12.84 -10.16 11.88
C LEU A 163 13.88 -9.53 10.93
#